data_AF-A0AAW7YK31-F1
#
_entry.id   AF-A0AAW7YK31-F1
#
_cell.length_a   1.000
_cell.length_b   1.000
_cell.length_c   1.000
_cell.angle_alpha   90.00
_cell.angle_beta   90.00
_cell.angle_gamma   90.00
#
_symmetry.space_group_name_H-M   'P 1'
#
loop_
_entity.id
_entity.type
_entity.pdbx_description
1 polymer ?
#
loop_
_entity_poly.entity_id
_entity_poly.type
_entity_poly.pdbx_seq_one_letter_code
_entity_poly.pdbx_strand_id
1 'polypeptide(L)'
;NGSNGADDRAALQKEVGALQQELTRISETTKFGATALLDGTFGTKQFQVGSNANETINVSLGNMAADSIGAYGVAGSGTVLGVAAEATILDTQLGDVTNDTISMNGTEVTVAADIGAADIADAINAKATGVTATAKLDVTISALSSGDDGTINMMKGGNAVDDYDLADYGGDIERLAEDLQADGYDAIVDGTTLTLKAEDVDGIEVAGSTTTTSTLSLNNNLNTGALLASANANMSVSSSISLSSPDKIGISGTTVNEILGKGAGGVALAATGGTGALTSVEDIDISGTTSVGAQSAIQTIDAALAQIDSQRADLGAVQNRFSHTISNLSNVAENVSASRSRIEDTDFASETATMTKNQILQQAGTTILAQSNQLPQAALSLLG
;
A
#
# COMPACT_ATOMS: atom_id res chain seq x y z
N ASN A 1 -5.57 22.65 5.48
CA ASN A 1 -5.06 23.94 6.01
C ASN A 1 -5.21 25.00 4.91
N GLY A 2 -6.25 25.84 5.02
CA GLY A 2 -6.75 26.74 3.96
C GLY A 2 -5.93 28.00 3.69
N SER A 3 -4.66 28.06 4.15
CA SER A 3 -3.82 29.27 3.98
C SER A 3 -3.30 29.46 2.55
N ASN A 4 -3.32 28.43 1.70
CA ASN A 4 -2.80 28.50 0.33
C ASN A 4 -3.93 28.81 -0.64
N GLY A 5 -3.76 29.84 -1.47
CA GLY A 5 -4.72 30.18 -2.53
C GLY A 5 -4.73 29.14 -3.65
N ALA A 6 -5.67 29.29 -4.59
CA ALA A 6 -5.75 28.43 -5.78
C ALA A 6 -4.46 28.52 -6.64
N ASP A 7 -3.91 29.71 -6.80
CA ASP A 7 -2.66 29.93 -7.54
C ASP A 7 -1.45 29.27 -6.87
N ASP A 8 -1.39 29.33 -5.52
CA ASP A 8 -0.32 28.68 -4.75
C ASP A 8 -0.39 27.15 -4.88
N ARG A 9 -1.60 26.58 -4.77
CA ARG A 9 -1.82 25.14 -4.98
C ARG A 9 -1.49 24.70 -6.41
N ALA A 10 -1.82 25.51 -7.41
CA ALA A 10 -1.44 25.24 -8.80
C ALA A 10 0.09 25.29 -9.01
N ALA A 11 0.80 26.15 -8.28
CA ALA A 11 2.27 26.17 -8.29
C ALA A 11 2.86 24.92 -7.62
N LEU A 12 2.34 24.53 -6.46
CA LEU A 12 2.74 23.29 -5.77
C LEU A 12 2.46 22.05 -6.63
N GLN A 13 1.31 21.99 -7.33
CA GLN A 13 0.99 20.89 -8.23
C GLN A 13 2.01 20.74 -9.37
N LYS A 14 2.62 21.83 -9.85
CA LYS A 14 3.70 21.74 -10.85
C LYS A 14 4.96 21.08 -10.29
N GLU A 15 5.27 21.33 -9.03
CA GLU A 15 6.37 20.67 -8.34
C GLU A 15 6.07 19.17 -8.12
N VAL A 16 4.85 18.86 -7.67
CA VAL A 16 4.37 17.46 -7.56
C VAL A 16 4.47 16.75 -8.91
N GLY A 17 4.05 17.39 -10.00
CA GLY A 17 4.16 16.86 -11.36
C GLY A 17 5.61 16.60 -11.80
N ALA A 18 6.54 17.49 -11.46
CA ALA A 18 7.96 17.27 -11.74
C ALA A 18 8.55 16.10 -10.93
N LEU A 19 8.14 15.95 -9.66
CA LEU A 19 8.56 14.85 -8.81
C LEU A 19 7.97 13.50 -9.27
N GLN A 20 6.72 13.46 -9.72
CA GLN A 20 6.10 12.29 -10.33
C GLN A 20 6.88 11.83 -11.57
N GLN A 21 7.23 12.77 -12.47
CA GLN A 21 8.06 12.47 -13.64
C GLN A 21 9.43 11.95 -13.26
N GLU A 22 10.05 12.50 -12.22
CA GLU A 22 11.35 12.05 -11.73
C GLU A 22 11.28 10.63 -11.14
N LEU A 23 10.21 10.28 -10.42
CA LEU A 23 9.98 8.91 -9.94
C LEU A 23 9.86 7.92 -11.09
N THR A 24 9.04 8.22 -12.10
CA THR A 24 8.92 7.39 -13.31
C THR A 24 10.27 7.27 -14.03
N ARG A 25 11.01 8.38 -14.16
CA ARG A 25 12.35 8.38 -14.77
C ARG A 25 13.33 7.49 -13.99
N ILE A 26 13.34 7.52 -12.65
CA ILE A 26 14.20 6.66 -11.83
C ILE A 26 13.84 5.19 -12.06
N SER A 27 12.54 4.86 -12.09
CA SER A 27 12.07 3.49 -12.36
C SER A 27 12.55 2.98 -13.72
N GLU A 28 12.38 3.77 -14.78
CA GLU A 28 12.76 3.40 -16.15
C GLU A 28 14.28 3.39 -16.41
N THR A 29 15.04 4.22 -15.70
CA THR A 29 16.49 4.37 -15.94
C THR A 29 17.36 3.48 -15.05
N THR A 30 16.81 2.91 -13.98
CA THR A 30 17.55 2.00 -13.09
C THR A 30 17.71 0.62 -13.72
N LYS A 31 18.89 0.37 -14.32
CA LYS A 31 19.20 -0.85 -15.08
C LYS A 31 20.51 -1.48 -14.65
N PHE A 32 20.58 -2.80 -14.73
CA PHE A 32 21.83 -3.57 -14.72
C PHE A 32 22.07 -4.15 -16.12
N GLY A 33 23.04 -3.58 -16.84
CA GLY A 33 23.24 -3.89 -18.26
C GLY A 33 22.00 -3.51 -19.09
N ALA A 34 21.41 -4.48 -19.78
CA ALA A 34 20.17 -4.29 -20.55
C ALA A 34 18.89 -4.58 -19.73
N THR A 35 19.03 -5.06 -18.49
CA THR A 35 17.89 -5.47 -17.66
C THR A 35 17.44 -4.32 -16.79
N ALA A 36 16.20 -3.88 -16.97
CA ALA A 36 15.55 -2.94 -16.06
C ALA A 36 15.22 -3.62 -14.73
N LEU A 37 15.37 -2.87 -13.64
CA LEU A 37 15.25 -3.40 -12.28
C LEU A 37 13.93 -3.03 -11.62
N LEU A 38 13.40 -1.84 -11.90
CA LEU A 38 12.30 -1.23 -11.14
C LEU A 38 11.03 -0.98 -11.97
N ASP A 39 11.02 -1.30 -13.26
CA ASP A 39 9.88 -1.09 -14.17
C ASP A 39 8.86 -2.25 -14.15
N GLY A 40 8.98 -3.17 -13.18
CA GLY A 40 8.15 -4.37 -13.07
C GLY A 40 8.54 -5.53 -14.00
N THR A 41 9.42 -5.32 -14.99
CA THR A 41 9.83 -6.39 -15.92
C THR A 41 10.84 -7.36 -15.32
N PHE A 42 11.51 -6.97 -14.24
CA PHE A 42 12.47 -7.80 -13.53
C PHE A 42 11.81 -9.09 -13.00
N GLY A 43 10.66 -8.96 -12.35
CA GLY A 43 9.91 -10.06 -11.73
C GLY A 43 10.73 -10.77 -10.66
N THR A 44 10.70 -12.10 -10.65
CA THR A 44 11.58 -12.92 -9.79
C THR A 44 12.72 -13.50 -10.62
N LYS A 45 13.96 -13.21 -10.21
CA LYS A 45 15.18 -13.83 -10.76
C LYS A 45 15.82 -14.75 -9.73
N GLN A 46 16.36 -15.86 -10.23
CA GLN A 46 17.01 -16.86 -9.41
C GLN A 46 18.53 -16.77 -9.61
N PHE A 47 19.27 -16.70 -8.50
CA PHE A 47 20.72 -16.72 -8.48
C PHE A 47 21.20 -18.03 -7.91
N GLN A 48 21.89 -18.84 -8.72
CA GLN A 48 22.58 -20.04 -8.28
C GLN A 48 23.79 -19.62 -7.46
N VAL A 49 23.83 -20.03 -6.19
CA VAL A 49 24.87 -19.63 -5.21
C VAL A 49 25.62 -20.79 -4.62
N GLY A 50 25.25 -22.02 -4.95
CA GLY A 50 25.94 -23.23 -4.51
C GLY A 50 26.44 -24.10 -5.65
N SER A 51 27.18 -25.16 -5.32
CA SER A 51 27.79 -26.06 -6.31
C SER A 51 26.80 -27.09 -6.87
N ASN A 52 25.71 -27.38 -6.15
CA ASN A 52 24.70 -28.34 -6.59
C ASN A 52 23.51 -27.64 -7.25
N ALA A 53 22.87 -28.31 -8.21
CA ALA A 53 21.68 -27.76 -8.86
C ALA A 53 20.59 -27.37 -7.83
N ASN A 54 19.96 -26.22 -8.06
CA ASN A 54 18.87 -25.63 -7.24
C ASN A 54 19.29 -24.98 -5.91
N GLU A 55 20.57 -24.95 -5.56
CA GLU A 55 21.08 -24.14 -4.44
C GLU A 55 21.06 -22.64 -4.81
N THR A 56 19.90 -22.02 -4.59
CA THR A 56 19.58 -20.71 -5.17
C THR A 56 19.03 -19.71 -4.16
N ILE A 57 19.19 -18.44 -4.51
CA ILE A 57 18.56 -17.30 -3.83
C ILE A 57 17.70 -16.58 -4.86
N ASN A 58 16.42 -16.42 -4.54
CA ASN A 58 15.49 -15.66 -5.36
C ASN A 58 15.57 -14.18 -4.97
N VAL A 59 15.59 -13.31 -5.97
CA VAL A 59 15.48 -11.87 -5.83
C VAL A 59 14.23 -11.46 -6.60
N SER A 60 13.31 -10.77 -5.94
CA SER A 60 12.12 -10.19 -6.58
C SER A 60 12.21 -8.67 -6.48
N LEU A 61 11.91 -7.99 -7.59
CA LEU A 61 11.68 -6.54 -7.60
C LEU A 61 10.35 -6.25 -8.28
N GLY A 62 9.54 -5.42 -7.62
CA GLY A 62 8.28 -4.90 -8.13
C GLY A 62 8.44 -3.68 -9.04
N ASN A 63 7.32 -3.20 -9.58
CA ASN A 63 7.28 -1.95 -10.33
C ASN A 63 7.22 -0.76 -9.36
N MET A 64 8.20 0.14 -9.43
CA MET A 64 8.31 1.36 -8.60
C MET A 64 8.06 2.64 -9.43
N ALA A 65 7.49 2.53 -10.63
CA ALA A 65 7.04 3.69 -11.40
C ALA A 65 5.83 4.36 -10.72
N ALA A 66 5.66 5.68 -10.92
CA ALA A 66 4.63 6.47 -10.24
C ALA A 66 3.19 6.00 -10.56
N ASP A 67 2.98 5.38 -11.72
CA ASP A 67 1.69 4.82 -12.17
C ASP A 67 1.33 3.48 -11.49
N SER A 68 2.31 2.84 -10.85
CA SER A 68 2.23 1.47 -10.35
C SER A 68 2.35 1.37 -8.83
N ILE A 69 2.75 2.45 -8.19
CA ILE A 69 2.76 2.60 -6.73
C ILE A 69 1.69 3.59 -6.29
N GLY A 70 1.18 3.41 -5.08
CA GLY A 70 0.08 4.23 -4.55
C GLY A 70 -0.83 3.44 -3.62
N ALA A 71 -1.97 4.02 -3.30
CA ALA A 71 -2.97 3.41 -2.44
C ALA A 71 -3.94 2.55 -3.25
N TYR A 72 -4.13 1.29 -2.85
CA TYR A 72 -5.29 0.53 -3.26
C TYR A 72 -6.47 0.98 -2.43
N GLY A 73 -7.45 1.58 -3.11
CA GLY A 73 -8.67 2.09 -2.51
C GLY A 73 -9.89 1.26 -2.85
N VAL A 74 -10.78 1.12 -1.88
CA VAL A 74 -12.20 0.85 -2.15
C VAL A 74 -12.96 2.05 -1.62
N ALA A 75 -13.36 2.94 -2.53
CA ALA A 75 -14.35 3.95 -2.21
C ALA A 75 -15.71 3.28 -2.28
N GLY A 76 -16.39 3.18 -1.13
CA GLY A 76 -17.78 2.80 -1.16
C GLY A 76 -18.59 3.88 -1.90
N SER A 77 -19.56 3.50 -2.73
CA SER A 77 -20.55 4.47 -3.18
C SER A 77 -21.42 4.76 -1.98
N GLY A 78 -21.15 5.89 -1.30
CA GLY A 78 -21.88 6.29 -0.10
C GLY A 78 -23.37 6.03 -0.29
N THR A 79 -23.95 5.19 0.57
CA THR A 79 -25.35 4.85 0.47
C THR A 79 -26.14 6.10 0.89
N VAL A 80 -26.86 6.72 -0.05
CA VAL A 80 -27.84 7.76 0.29
C VAL A 80 -29.00 7.05 0.99
N LEU A 81 -28.96 7.01 2.32
CA LEU A 81 -30.04 6.49 3.15
C LEU A 81 -30.54 7.64 4.03
N GLY A 82 -31.82 7.95 3.86
CA GLY A 82 -32.42 9.14 4.43
C GLY A 82 -33.64 9.57 3.61
N VAL A 83 -34.49 8.64 3.19
CA VAL A 83 -35.87 9.03 2.85
C VAL A 83 -36.59 9.17 4.18
N ALA A 84 -37.05 10.38 4.46
CA ALA A 84 -37.80 10.72 5.66
C ALA A 84 -38.88 9.67 5.98
N ALA A 85 -38.79 9.08 7.17
CA ALA A 85 -39.92 8.44 7.83
C ALA A 85 -40.07 9.08 9.22
N GLU A 86 -41.30 9.54 9.50
CA GLU A 86 -41.69 10.35 10.65
C GLU A 86 -41.08 9.92 12.01
N ALA A 87 -40.60 10.92 12.76
CA ALA A 87 -40.62 10.99 14.22
C ALA A 87 -39.86 9.93 15.05
N THR A 88 -38.81 9.33 14.51
CA THR A 88 -37.75 8.63 15.29
C THR A 88 -36.39 9.15 14.83
N ILE A 89 -35.40 9.17 15.74
CA ILE A 89 -34.02 9.67 15.50
C ILE A 89 -33.57 9.27 14.10
N LEU A 90 -33.12 10.25 13.32
CA LEU A 90 -32.77 10.01 11.94
C LEU A 90 -31.48 9.24 11.92
N ASP A 91 -31.54 8.04 11.36
CA ASP A 91 -30.42 7.16 11.47
C ASP A 91 -29.34 7.52 10.47
N THR A 92 -28.19 7.98 10.98
CA THR A 92 -26.94 8.08 10.19
C THR A 92 -26.26 6.71 10.03
N GLN A 93 -26.99 5.63 10.29
CA GLN A 93 -26.60 4.27 9.97
C GLN A 93 -26.27 4.06 8.49
N LEU A 94 -25.38 3.11 8.24
CA LEU A 94 -24.93 2.74 6.91
C LEU A 94 -25.57 1.43 6.48
N GLY A 95 -26.81 1.50 5.97
CA GLY A 95 -27.56 0.32 5.52
C GLY A 95 -28.38 -0.35 6.63
N ASP A 96 -29.36 -1.17 6.26
CA ASP A 96 -30.02 -2.12 7.16
C ASP A 96 -29.06 -3.29 7.41
N VAL A 97 -27.96 -3.00 8.10
CA VAL A 97 -26.92 -4.00 8.37
C VAL A 97 -27.48 -4.92 9.45
N THR A 98 -27.98 -6.08 9.07
CA THR A 98 -28.19 -7.14 10.05
C THR A 98 -26.82 -7.60 10.52
N ASN A 99 -26.55 -7.63 11.83
CA ASN A 99 -25.28 -8.06 12.43
C ASN A 99 -24.61 -9.20 11.64
N ASP A 100 -23.50 -8.89 10.94
CA ASP A 100 -22.85 -9.80 10.00
C ASP A 100 -21.33 -9.65 10.06
N THR A 101 -20.61 -10.59 9.47
CA THR A 101 -19.16 -10.60 9.40
C THR A 101 -18.70 -10.41 7.97
N ILE A 102 -17.91 -9.37 7.75
CA ILE A 102 -17.17 -9.15 6.51
C ILE A 102 -15.74 -9.65 6.69
N SER A 103 -15.11 -10.11 5.62
CA SER A 103 -13.70 -10.48 5.61
C SER A 103 -12.93 -9.51 4.72
N MET A 104 -11.88 -8.92 5.28
CA MET A 104 -10.93 -8.05 4.60
C MET A 104 -9.55 -8.69 4.63
N ASN A 105 -8.98 -8.95 3.44
CA ASN A 105 -7.71 -9.67 3.28
C ASN A 105 -7.66 -11.00 4.06
N GLY A 106 -8.81 -11.68 4.19
CA GLY A 106 -8.94 -12.93 4.94
C GLY A 106 -9.08 -12.78 6.46
N THR A 107 -9.14 -11.55 6.98
CA THR A 107 -9.41 -11.26 8.39
C THR A 107 -10.87 -10.89 8.60
N GLU A 108 -11.54 -11.58 9.51
CA GLU A 108 -12.94 -11.34 9.86
C GLU A 108 -13.11 -10.06 10.71
N VAL A 109 -14.06 -9.22 10.29
CA VAL A 109 -14.52 -8.01 10.95
C VAL A 109 -16.03 -8.15 11.18
N THR A 110 -16.44 -8.15 12.44
CA THR A 110 -17.87 -8.16 12.79
C THR A 110 -18.40 -6.74 12.73
N VAL A 111 -19.46 -6.55 11.95
CA VAL A 111 -20.19 -5.28 11.84
C VAL A 111 -21.51 -5.49 12.59
N ALA A 112 -21.68 -4.76 13.69
CA ALA A 112 -22.90 -4.83 14.49
C ALA A 112 -24.09 -4.29 13.68
N ALA A 113 -25.30 -4.63 14.12
CA ALA A 113 -26.48 -3.98 13.57
C ALA A 113 -26.51 -2.51 13.99
N ASP A 114 -27.12 -1.69 13.15
CA ASP A 114 -27.54 -0.35 13.53
C ASP A 114 -26.39 0.60 13.92
N ILE A 115 -25.20 0.44 13.29
CA ILE A 115 -24.04 1.31 13.51
C ILE A 115 -23.75 2.22 12.32
N GLY A 116 -23.18 3.39 12.59
CA GLY A 116 -22.81 4.37 11.58
C GLY A 116 -21.42 4.13 10.98
N ALA A 117 -21.09 4.88 9.92
CA ALA A 117 -19.87 4.67 9.14
C ALA A 117 -18.57 4.82 9.95
N ALA A 118 -18.52 5.73 10.93
CA ALA A 118 -17.34 5.95 11.77
C ALA A 118 -17.10 4.75 12.68
N ASP A 119 -18.15 4.22 13.31
CA ASP A 119 -18.06 3.02 14.14
C ASP A 119 -17.62 1.79 13.31
N ILE A 120 -18.10 1.67 12.07
CA ILE A 120 -17.65 0.60 11.17
C ILE A 120 -16.18 0.78 10.80
N ALA A 121 -15.75 2.01 10.50
CA ALA A 121 -14.34 2.31 10.22
C ALA A 121 -13.45 1.97 11.43
N ASP A 122 -13.88 2.30 12.65
CA ASP A 122 -13.21 1.93 13.89
C ASP A 122 -13.16 0.41 14.09
N ALA A 123 -14.25 -0.31 13.80
CA ALA A 123 -14.28 -1.77 13.86
C ALA A 123 -13.28 -2.42 12.88
N ILE A 124 -13.11 -1.85 11.67
CA ILE A 124 -12.14 -2.32 10.68
C ILE A 124 -10.71 -2.00 11.15
N ASN A 125 -10.44 -0.77 11.56
CA ASN A 125 -9.12 -0.30 11.99
C ASN A 125 -8.63 -1.00 13.27
N ALA A 126 -9.55 -1.40 14.16
CA ALA A 126 -9.25 -2.21 15.34
C ALA A 126 -8.79 -3.64 15.00
N LYS A 127 -9.03 -4.10 13.75
CA LYS A 127 -8.56 -5.39 13.26
C LYS A 127 -7.30 -5.20 12.42
N ALA A 128 -6.36 -6.15 12.54
CA ALA A 128 -5.12 -6.15 11.75
C ALA A 128 -5.34 -6.66 10.32
N THR A 129 -6.28 -6.05 9.59
CA THR A 129 -6.64 -6.43 8.21
C THR A 129 -5.59 -6.00 7.17
N GLY A 130 -4.68 -5.08 7.55
CA GLY A 130 -3.78 -4.40 6.63
C GLY A 130 -4.47 -3.30 5.80
N VAL A 131 -5.67 -2.89 6.20
CA VAL A 131 -6.49 -1.87 5.54
C VAL A 131 -6.81 -0.77 6.55
N THR A 132 -6.65 0.48 6.12
CA THR A 132 -7.13 1.66 6.85
C THR A 132 -8.51 2.02 6.34
N ALA A 133 -9.48 2.14 7.26
CA ALA A 133 -10.82 2.60 6.97
C ALA A 133 -11.03 4.03 7.49
N THR A 134 -11.74 4.86 6.72
CA THR A 134 -12.09 6.22 7.12
C THR A 134 -13.54 6.49 6.73
N ALA A 135 -14.35 6.93 7.69
CA ALA A 135 -15.68 7.47 7.40
C ALA A 135 -15.53 8.88 6.81
N LYS A 136 -16.17 9.13 5.67
CA LYS A 136 -16.09 10.40 4.93
C LYS A 136 -17.49 10.90 4.59
N LEU A 137 -17.79 12.10 5.07
CA LEU A 137 -18.95 12.89 4.71
C LEU A 137 -18.55 13.94 3.67
N ASP A 138 -19.35 14.11 2.62
CA ASP A 138 -19.23 15.21 1.66
C ASP A 138 -20.64 15.63 1.22
N VAL A 139 -21.07 16.78 1.72
CA VAL A 139 -22.42 17.30 1.51
C VAL A 139 -22.37 18.75 1.07
N THR A 140 -23.40 19.17 0.35
CA THR A 140 -23.66 20.58 0.07
C THR A 140 -24.91 21.00 0.84
N ILE A 141 -24.74 21.97 1.72
CA ILE A 141 -25.81 22.72 2.37
C ILE A 141 -26.14 23.93 1.49
N SER A 142 -27.42 24.18 1.23
CA SER A 142 -27.85 25.32 0.40
C SER A 142 -29.20 25.84 0.84
N ALA A 143 -29.56 27.03 0.34
CA ALA A 143 -30.85 27.67 0.59
C ALA A 143 -31.15 27.92 2.09
N LEU A 144 -30.10 28.15 2.88
CA LEU A 144 -30.20 28.66 4.24
C LEU A 144 -30.82 30.07 4.21
N SER A 145 -31.80 30.30 5.06
CA SER A 145 -32.61 31.50 5.15
C SER A 145 -32.83 31.91 6.60
N SER A 146 -33.25 33.15 6.82
CA SER A 146 -33.59 33.64 8.16
C SER A 146 -34.85 33.01 8.77
N GLY A 147 -35.58 32.19 8.02
CA GLY A 147 -36.74 31.46 8.49
C GLY A 147 -36.44 30.04 8.97
N ASP A 148 -35.20 29.56 8.78
CA ASP A 148 -34.78 28.23 9.21
C ASP A 148 -34.49 28.22 10.72
N ASP A 149 -35.10 27.27 11.44
CA ASP A 149 -35.10 27.18 12.90
C ASP A 149 -34.72 25.78 13.42
N GLY A 150 -34.22 24.91 12.54
CA GLY A 150 -33.69 23.60 12.93
C GLY A 150 -32.27 23.68 13.47
N THR A 151 -31.76 22.55 13.95
CA THR A 151 -30.37 22.36 14.38
C THR A 151 -29.69 21.40 13.42
N ILE A 152 -28.52 21.77 12.88
CA ILE A 152 -27.64 20.82 12.21
C ILE A 152 -26.85 20.07 13.28
N ASN A 153 -26.91 18.74 13.29
CA ASN A 153 -26.09 17.90 14.15
C ASN A 153 -25.11 17.07 13.32
N MET A 154 -23.85 17.07 13.74
CA MET A 154 -22.85 16.11 13.29
C MET A 154 -22.96 14.87 14.18
N MET A 155 -23.11 13.69 13.60
CA MET A 155 -23.44 12.47 14.36
C MET A 155 -22.24 11.52 14.46
N LYS A 156 -22.01 10.94 15.64
CA LYS A 156 -21.10 9.79 15.86
C LYS A 156 -21.59 8.90 16.99
N GLY A 157 -21.59 7.59 16.80
CA GLY A 157 -22.04 6.61 17.78
C GLY A 157 -23.49 6.82 18.20
N GLY A 158 -24.33 7.30 17.27
CA GLY A 158 -25.74 7.65 17.51
C GLY A 158 -25.98 8.90 18.38
N ASN A 159 -24.95 9.71 18.64
CA ASN A 159 -25.07 10.96 19.39
C ASN A 159 -24.62 12.15 18.53
N ALA A 160 -25.19 13.32 18.76
CA ALA A 160 -24.65 14.57 18.24
C ALA A 160 -23.29 14.85 18.91
N VAL A 161 -22.24 14.97 18.11
CA VAL A 161 -20.90 15.38 18.57
C VAL A 161 -20.75 16.89 18.53
N ASP A 162 -21.37 17.55 17.55
CA ASP A 162 -21.45 19.01 17.41
C ASP A 162 -22.85 19.39 16.92
N ASP A 163 -23.33 20.55 17.35
CA ASP A 163 -24.65 21.09 17.03
C ASP A 163 -24.59 22.56 16.62
N TYR A 164 -25.40 22.93 15.64
CA TYR A 164 -25.48 24.29 15.08
C TYR A 164 -26.94 24.71 14.94
N ASP A 165 -27.41 25.56 15.84
CA ASP A 165 -28.76 26.12 15.79
C ASP A 165 -28.88 27.14 14.66
N LEU A 166 -29.67 26.81 13.63
CA LEU A 166 -29.82 27.65 12.44
C LEU A 166 -30.44 29.01 12.75
N ALA A 167 -31.20 29.13 13.83
CA ALA A 167 -31.78 30.41 14.26
C ALA A 167 -30.70 31.43 14.66
N ASP A 168 -29.54 30.99 15.16
CA ASP A 168 -28.43 31.86 15.56
C ASP A 168 -27.68 32.45 14.35
N TYR A 169 -27.74 31.78 13.21
CA TYR A 169 -27.10 32.22 11.97
C TYR A 169 -28.01 33.11 11.12
N GLY A 170 -29.34 32.96 11.24
CA GLY A 170 -30.29 33.86 10.61
C GLY A 170 -30.15 33.99 9.08
N GLY A 171 -29.71 32.92 8.40
CA GLY A 171 -29.45 32.92 6.95
C GLY A 171 -27.99 33.15 6.55
N ASP A 172 -27.10 33.47 7.50
CA ASP A 172 -25.69 33.75 7.25
C ASP A 172 -24.88 32.46 7.10
N ILE A 173 -24.68 32.03 5.86
CA ILE A 173 -23.99 30.77 5.54
C ILE A 173 -22.48 30.87 5.73
N GLU A 174 -21.91 32.06 5.58
CA GLU A 174 -20.51 32.35 5.86
C GLU A 174 -20.20 32.18 7.35
N ARG A 175 -21.05 32.71 8.23
CA ARG A 175 -20.89 32.53 9.67
C ARG A 175 -21.02 31.07 10.10
N LEU A 176 -21.97 30.34 9.54
CA LEU A 176 -22.09 28.90 9.78
C LEU A 176 -20.81 28.16 9.36
N ALA A 177 -20.24 28.51 8.20
CA ALA A 177 -19.01 27.92 7.73
C ALA A 177 -17.80 28.25 8.63
N GLU A 178 -17.72 29.47 9.17
CA GLU A 178 -16.67 29.86 10.12
C GLU A 178 -16.72 29.03 11.41
N ASP A 179 -17.90 28.81 11.97
CA ASP A 179 -18.07 27.97 13.17
C ASP A 179 -17.73 26.50 12.87
N LEU A 180 -18.22 25.93 11.76
CA LEU A 180 -17.85 24.58 11.31
C LEU A 180 -16.32 24.41 11.13
N GLN A 181 -15.65 25.42 10.57
CA GLN A 181 -14.19 25.43 10.43
C GLN A 181 -13.47 25.52 11.79
N ALA A 182 -14.05 26.24 12.76
CA ALA A 182 -13.50 26.35 14.10
C ALA A 182 -13.52 24.99 14.84
N ASP A 183 -14.54 24.18 14.59
CA ASP A 183 -14.67 22.82 15.12
C ASP A 183 -13.84 21.78 14.33
N GLY A 184 -13.22 22.20 13.22
CA GLY A 184 -12.23 21.41 12.49
C GLY A 184 -12.76 20.74 11.21
N TYR A 185 -13.99 21.02 10.81
CA TYR A 185 -14.57 20.53 9.56
C TYR A 185 -14.08 21.34 8.34
N ASP A 186 -14.03 20.71 7.17
CA ASP A 186 -13.72 21.42 5.91
C ASP A 186 -15.01 21.99 5.33
N ALA A 187 -15.32 23.24 5.69
CA ALA A 187 -16.53 23.95 5.29
C ALA A 187 -16.16 25.09 4.32
N ILE A 188 -16.59 25.02 3.06
CA ILE A 188 -16.26 26.01 2.02
C ILE A 188 -17.53 26.61 1.45
N VAL A 189 -17.66 27.93 1.53
CA VAL A 189 -18.76 28.68 0.92
C VAL A 189 -18.41 29.05 -0.51
N ASP A 190 -19.32 28.74 -1.44
CA ASP A 190 -19.34 29.28 -2.80
C ASP A 190 -20.72 29.90 -3.08
N GLY A 191 -20.77 31.23 -3.03
CA GLY A 191 -21.98 32.02 -3.22
C GLY A 191 -23.03 31.76 -2.13
N THR A 192 -24.03 30.92 -2.43
CA THR A 192 -25.15 30.61 -1.52
C THR A 192 -25.15 29.16 -1.05
N THR A 193 -24.07 28.44 -1.35
CA THR A 193 -23.90 27.04 -1.03
C THR A 193 -22.68 26.85 -0.16
N LEU A 194 -22.78 25.92 0.79
CA LEU A 194 -21.71 25.50 1.68
C LEU A 194 -21.42 24.04 1.41
N THR A 195 -20.24 23.75 0.87
CA THR A 195 -19.74 22.37 0.82
C THR A 195 -19.10 22.05 2.15
N LEU A 196 -19.61 21.04 2.84
CA LEU A 196 -19.10 20.55 4.11
C LEU A 196 -18.53 19.15 3.92
N LYS A 197 -17.29 18.95 4.37
CA LYS A 197 -16.66 17.65 4.44
C LYS A 197 -16.16 17.37 5.84
N ALA A 198 -16.42 16.16 6.29
CA ALA A 198 -16.02 15.69 7.60
C ALA A 198 -15.47 14.28 7.49
N GLU A 199 -14.47 13.98 8.31
CA GLU A 199 -13.99 12.61 8.52
C GLU A 199 -14.40 12.16 9.92
N ASP A 200 -14.45 10.86 10.15
CA ASP A 200 -14.70 10.28 11.48
C ASP A 200 -16.06 10.66 12.09
N VAL A 201 -17.06 10.90 11.24
CA VAL A 201 -18.47 11.10 11.63
C VAL A 201 -19.35 10.08 10.91
N ASP A 202 -20.44 9.66 11.55
CA ASP A 202 -21.44 8.76 10.97
C ASP A 202 -22.29 9.46 9.92
N GLY A 203 -22.48 10.78 10.06
CA GLY A 203 -23.23 11.58 9.11
C GLY A 203 -23.57 12.96 9.65
N ILE A 204 -24.44 13.64 8.92
CA ILE A 204 -25.05 14.92 9.30
C ILE A 204 -26.56 14.74 9.34
N GLU A 205 -27.21 15.36 10.32
CA GLU A 205 -28.66 15.52 10.34
C GLU A 205 -29.06 16.99 10.52
N VAL A 206 -30.23 17.36 10.02
CA VAL A 206 -30.95 18.57 10.41
C VAL A 206 -32.19 18.11 11.15
N ALA A 207 -32.37 18.55 12.39
CA ALA A 207 -33.50 18.16 13.23
C ALA A 207 -34.15 19.37 13.89
N GLY A 208 -35.37 19.20 14.40
CA GLY A 208 -35.97 20.17 15.33
C GLY A 208 -36.59 21.42 14.69
N SER A 209 -36.65 21.51 13.36
CA SER A 209 -37.33 22.63 12.69
C SER A 209 -38.83 22.63 13.01
N THR A 210 -39.35 23.78 13.45
CA THR A 210 -40.78 23.97 13.76
C THR A 210 -41.51 24.78 12.68
N THR A 211 -40.76 25.36 11.74
CA THR A 211 -41.31 26.16 10.64
C THR A 211 -41.77 25.30 9.47
N THR A 212 -42.93 25.63 8.89
CA THR A 212 -43.47 24.90 7.73
C THR A 212 -42.94 25.42 6.38
N THR A 213 -41.89 26.24 6.42
CA THR A 213 -41.37 26.99 5.26
C THR A 213 -39.85 26.93 5.16
N SER A 214 -39.19 26.04 5.90
CA SER A 214 -37.72 25.87 5.83
C SER A 214 -37.30 25.56 4.39
N THR A 215 -36.37 26.35 3.85
CA THR A 215 -35.85 26.18 2.48
C THR A 215 -34.53 25.45 2.43
N LEU A 216 -33.95 25.15 3.59
CA LEU A 216 -32.67 24.46 3.72
C LEU A 216 -32.66 23.15 2.95
N SER A 217 -31.57 22.89 2.23
CA SER A 217 -31.36 21.65 1.49
C SER A 217 -30.01 21.05 1.85
N LEU A 218 -30.02 19.75 2.15
CA LEU A 218 -28.83 18.90 2.26
C LEU A 218 -28.72 18.01 1.02
N ASN A 219 -27.62 18.13 0.28
CA ASN A 219 -27.35 17.31 -0.89
C ASN A 219 -26.08 16.47 -0.68
N ASN A 220 -26.16 15.15 -0.87
CA ASN A 220 -24.98 14.29 -0.83
C ASN A 220 -24.17 14.45 -2.13
N ASN A 221 -22.89 14.78 -2.00
CA ASN A 221 -22.01 14.99 -3.16
C ASN A 221 -21.39 13.69 -3.71
N LEU A 222 -21.56 12.55 -3.03
CA LEU A 222 -21.03 11.24 -3.48
C LEU A 222 -21.89 10.55 -4.53
N ASN A 223 -23.18 10.87 -4.59
CA ASN A 223 -24.10 10.33 -5.59
C ASN A 223 -24.66 11.50 -6.39
N THR A 224 -24.25 11.61 -7.65
CA THR A 224 -24.51 12.76 -8.53
C THR A 224 -25.94 13.32 -8.42
N GLY A 225 -26.12 14.37 -7.61
CA GLY A 225 -27.31 15.22 -7.61
C GLY A 225 -28.61 14.62 -7.08
N ALA A 226 -28.57 13.66 -6.14
CA ALA A 226 -29.76 13.28 -5.40
C ALA A 226 -30.16 14.38 -4.40
N LEU A 227 -30.92 15.37 -4.88
CA LEU A 227 -31.54 16.40 -4.04
C LEU A 227 -32.44 15.71 -3.00
N LEU A 228 -32.15 15.87 -1.71
CA LEU A 228 -33.12 15.58 -0.67
C LEU A 228 -33.98 16.84 -0.52
N ALA A 229 -35.13 16.86 -1.21
CA ALA A 229 -35.98 18.05 -1.28
C ALA A 229 -36.65 18.35 0.08
N SER A 230 -36.55 19.61 0.50
CA SER A 230 -37.25 20.14 1.67
C SER A 230 -38.76 20.27 1.43
N ALA A 231 -39.52 19.71 2.37
CA ALA A 231 -40.73 20.31 2.94
C ALA A 231 -41.03 19.63 4.29
N ASN A 232 -40.60 20.24 5.40
CA ASN A 232 -40.99 19.91 6.78
C ASN A 232 -40.48 18.60 7.42
N ALA A 233 -39.31 18.10 7.04
CA ALA A 233 -38.76 16.92 7.69
C ALA A 233 -37.39 17.21 8.27
N ASN A 234 -37.10 16.61 9.42
CA ASN A 234 -35.73 16.30 9.77
C ASN A 234 -35.09 15.60 8.55
N MET A 235 -33.82 15.89 8.26
CA MET A 235 -33.09 15.35 7.12
C MET A 235 -31.79 14.72 7.62
N SER A 236 -31.31 13.64 7.01
CA SER A 236 -29.99 13.10 7.34
C SER A 236 -29.27 12.60 6.11
N VAL A 237 -27.94 12.67 6.16
CA VAL A 237 -27.04 12.09 5.18
C VAL A 237 -25.96 11.32 5.94
N SER A 238 -25.91 10.01 5.77
CA SER A 238 -24.85 9.17 6.31
C SER A 238 -23.55 9.35 5.54
N SER A 239 -22.43 9.23 6.25
CA SER A 239 -21.09 9.16 5.71
C SER A 239 -20.87 7.88 4.90
N SER A 240 -19.94 7.94 3.95
CA SER A 240 -19.42 6.75 3.27
C SER A 240 -18.21 6.17 3.99
N ILE A 241 -17.88 4.91 3.71
CA ILE A 241 -16.60 4.33 4.12
C ILE A 241 -15.64 4.32 2.94
N SER A 242 -14.45 4.87 3.17
CA SER A 242 -13.31 4.81 2.26
C SER A 242 -12.26 3.88 2.86
N LEU A 243 -11.87 2.85 2.12
CA LEU A 243 -10.80 1.92 2.48
C LEU A 243 -9.54 2.26 1.70
N SER A 244 -8.37 2.17 2.33
CA SER A 244 -7.06 2.39 1.73
C SER A 244 -6.03 1.38 2.25
N SER A 245 -5.15 0.88 1.39
CA SER A 245 -4.05 -0.01 1.75
C SER A 245 -2.89 0.10 0.77
N PRO A 246 -1.63 -0.10 1.20
CA PRO A 246 -0.51 -0.28 0.28
C PRO A 246 -0.60 -1.59 -0.51
N ASP A 247 -1.38 -2.57 -0.08
CA ASP A 247 -1.58 -3.84 -0.79
C ASP A 247 -2.99 -3.94 -1.36
N LYS A 248 -3.18 -4.83 -2.34
CA LYS A 248 -4.51 -5.07 -2.91
C LYS A 248 -5.50 -5.49 -1.82
N ILE A 249 -6.57 -4.73 -1.69
CA ILE A 249 -7.66 -5.03 -0.78
C ILE A 249 -8.54 -6.12 -1.39
N GLY A 250 -8.69 -7.25 -0.71
CA GLY A 250 -9.68 -8.29 -1.00
C GLY A 250 -10.82 -8.25 0.00
N ILE A 251 -12.06 -8.12 -0.49
CA ILE A 251 -13.27 -8.05 0.34
C ILE A 251 -14.22 -9.19 0.00
N SER A 252 -14.80 -9.80 1.03
CA SER A 252 -15.83 -10.84 0.93
C SER A 252 -16.83 -10.73 2.07
N GLY A 253 -18.08 -11.13 1.84
CA GLY A 253 -19.14 -11.08 2.85
C GLY A 253 -20.51 -10.84 2.21
N THR A 254 -21.57 -11.22 2.90
CA THR A 254 -22.95 -11.12 2.39
C THR A 254 -23.50 -9.71 2.45
N THR A 255 -23.12 -8.92 3.47
CA THR A 255 -23.57 -7.53 3.68
C THR A 255 -22.60 -6.45 3.16
N VAL A 256 -21.61 -6.83 2.35
CA VAL A 256 -20.57 -5.91 1.87
C VAL A 256 -21.17 -4.77 1.02
N ASN A 257 -22.24 -5.05 0.26
CA ASN A 257 -22.87 -4.04 -0.59
C ASN A 257 -23.71 -3.04 0.20
N GLU A 258 -24.17 -3.43 1.37
CA GLU A 258 -24.94 -2.61 2.29
C GLU A 258 -24.01 -1.62 3.00
N ILE A 259 -22.81 -2.09 3.36
CA ILE A 259 -21.79 -1.31 4.08
C ILE A 259 -20.96 -0.42 3.13
N LEU A 260 -20.47 -0.95 2.01
CA LEU A 260 -19.61 -0.20 1.08
C LEU A 260 -20.40 0.32 -0.14
N GLY A 261 -21.71 0.14 -0.20
CA GLY A 261 -22.49 0.50 -1.37
C GLY A 261 -22.10 -0.29 -2.63
N LYS A 262 -22.46 0.24 -3.80
CA LYS A 262 -22.05 -0.33 -5.10
C LYS A 262 -20.66 0.19 -5.47
N GLY A 263 -19.82 -0.62 -6.10
CA GLY A 263 -18.47 -0.23 -6.53
C GLY A 263 -18.48 0.77 -7.68
N ALA A 264 -17.27 1.15 -8.13
CA ALA A 264 -17.08 2.06 -9.26
C ALA A 264 -17.96 1.65 -10.48
N GLY A 265 -18.70 2.60 -11.03
CA GLY A 265 -19.64 2.36 -12.15
C GLY A 265 -20.97 1.71 -11.76
N GLY A 266 -21.31 1.65 -10.46
CA GLY A 266 -22.60 1.13 -9.97
C GLY A 266 -22.70 -0.40 -9.98
N VAL A 267 -21.56 -1.09 -10.16
CA VAL A 267 -21.46 -2.56 -10.12
C VAL A 267 -21.42 -3.00 -8.66
N ALA A 268 -22.31 -3.90 -8.24
CA ALA A 268 -22.27 -4.44 -6.88
C ALA A 268 -20.89 -5.07 -6.59
N LEU A 269 -20.32 -4.81 -5.41
CA LEU A 269 -19.19 -5.56 -4.91
C LEU A 269 -19.68 -7.00 -4.74
N ALA A 270 -19.27 -7.90 -5.62
CA ALA A 270 -19.66 -9.29 -5.53
C ALA A 270 -19.24 -9.85 -4.16
N ALA A 271 -20.10 -10.66 -3.54
CA ALA A 271 -19.88 -11.28 -2.22
C ALA A 271 -18.56 -12.08 -2.12
N THR A 272 -17.93 -12.37 -3.26
CA THR A 272 -16.63 -13.02 -3.39
C THR A 272 -15.71 -12.18 -4.28
N GLY A 273 -14.85 -11.35 -3.69
CA GLY A 273 -13.65 -10.84 -4.37
C GLY A 273 -13.75 -9.45 -5.00
N GLY A 274 -14.39 -8.49 -4.34
CA GLY A 274 -14.16 -7.08 -4.66
C GLY A 274 -12.67 -6.75 -4.47
N THR A 275 -11.98 -6.32 -5.51
CA THR A 275 -10.58 -5.87 -5.45
C THR A 275 -10.51 -4.35 -5.46
N GLY A 276 -9.73 -3.77 -4.54
CA GLY A 276 -9.43 -2.34 -4.55
C GLY A 276 -8.81 -1.86 -5.87
N ALA A 277 -9.22 -0.68 -6.33
CA ALA A 277 -8.60 0.00 -7.46
C ALA A 277 -7.38 0.78 -6.98
N LEU A 278 -6.33 0.85 -7.79
CA LEU A 278 -5.15 1.66 -7.46
C LEU A 278 -5.45 3.13 -7.77
N THR A 279 -5.30 4.00 -6.77
CA THR A 279 -5.04 5.42 -7.00
C THR A 279 -3.53 5.60 -6.98
N SER A 280 -2.95 5.82 -8.16
CA SER A 280 -1.49 5.84 -8.31
C SER A 280 -0.89 7.17 -7.84
N VAL A 281 0.43 7.18 -7.62
CA VAL A 281 1.16 8.42 -7.34
C VAL A 281 1.13 9.37 -8.54
N GLU A 282 1.03 8.85 -9.76
CA GLU A 282 0.85 9.66 -10.98
C GLU A 282 -0.47 10.43 -10.98
N ASP A 283 -1.54 9.85 -10.42
CA ASP A 283 -2.88 10.46 -10.37
C ASP A 283 -3.04 11.52 -9.26
N ILE A 284 -2.00 11.81 -8.49
CA ILE A 284 -2.08 12.79 -7.40
C ILE A 284 -2.33 14.20 -7.96
N ASP A 285 -3.43 14.81 -7.51
CA ASP A 285 -3.78 16.20 -7.78
C ASP A 285 -4.16 16.94 -6.48
N ILE A 286 -3.36 17.95 -6.13
CA ILE A 286 -3.57 18.83 -4.97
C ILE A 286 -4.04 20.24 -5.36
N SER A 287 -4.32 20.48 -6.65
CA SER A 287 -4.71 21.79 -7.17
C SER A 287 -6.18 22.16 -6.93
N GLY A 288 -6.99 21.20 -6.46
CA GLY A 288 -8.41 21.39 -6.19
C GLY A 288 -8.71 22.51 -5.18
N THR A 289 -9.92 23.07 -5.24
CA THR A 289 -10.37 24.13 -4.33
C THR A 289 -10.59 23.65 -2.90
N THR A 290 -10.82 22.35 -2.72
CA THR A 290 -11.06 21.69 -1.42
C THR A 290 -9.80 20.99 -0.90
N SER A 291 -9.80 20.60 0.37
CA SER A 291 -8.63 19.94 0.97
C SER A 291 -8.50 18.44 0.63
N VAL A 292 -9.54 17.85 0.01
CA VAL A 292 -9.63 16.41 -0.31
C VAL A 292 -8.49 15.92 -1.20
N GLY A 293 -8.13 16.67 -2.24
CA GLY A 293 -7.02 16.30 -3.12
C GLY A 293 -5.71 16.16 -2.34
N ALA A 294 -5.44 17.08 -1.41
CA ALA A 294 -4.26 17.05 -0.56
C ALA A 294 -4.30 15.93 0.49
N GLN A 295 -5.44 15.66 1.13
CA GLN A 295 -5.55 14.51 2.06
C GLN A 295 -5.41 13.18 1.34
N SER A 296 -6.03 13.04 0.17
CA SER A 296 -5.94 11.84 -0.66
C SER A 296 -4.51 11.65 -1.17
N ALA A 297 -3.81 12.75 -1.51
CA ALA A 297 -2.39 12.71 -1.85
C ALA A 297 -1.53 12.16 -0.71
N ILE A 298 -1.78 12.58 0.54
CA ILE A 298 -1.06 12.05 1.71
C ILE A 298 -1.30 10.55 1.83
N GLN A 299 -2.56 10.10 1.75
CA GLN A 299 -2.89 8.66 1.82
C GLN A 299 -2.21 7.85 0.71
N THR A 300 -2.18 8.36 -0.52
CA THR A 300 -1.51 7.72 -1.66
C THR A 300 0.01 7.69 -1.50
N ILE A 301 0.62 8.77 -0.99
CA ILE A 301 2.06 8.85 -0.76
C ILE A 301 2.47 7.92 0.38
N ASP A 302 1.73 7.87 1.48
CA ASP A 302 2.02 6.98 2.60
C ASP A 302 1.96 5.50 2.17
N ALA A 303 0.97 5.14 1.35
CA ALA A 303 0.88 3.81 0.77
C ALA A 303 2.05 3.50 -0.18
N ALA A 304 2.44 4.44 -1.05
CA ALA A 304 3.59 4.29 -1.93
C ALA A 304 4.91 4.16 -1.15
N LEU A 305 5.09 4.92 -0.07
CA LEU A 305 6.25 4.81 0.82
C LEU A 305 6.28 3.43 1.48
N ALA A 306 5.15 2.94 1.99
CA ALA A 306 5.07 1.60 2.56
C ALA A 306 5.43 0.50 1.54
N GLN A 307 5.01 0.63 0.28
CA GLN A 307 5.39 -0.29 -0.81
C GLN A 307 6.91 -0.25 -1.07
N ILE A 308 7.51 0.94 -1.14
CA ILE A 308 8.96 1.10 -1.34
C ILE A 308 9.74 0.52 -0.16
N ASP A 309 9.30 0.78 1.07
CA ASP A 309 9.95 0.28 2.27
C ASP A 309 9.87 -1.24 2.38
N SER A 310 8.75 -1.84 2.01
CA SER A 310 8.61 -3.30 1.88
C SER A 310 9.62 -3.87 0.87
N GLN A 311 9.72 -3.28 -0.32
CA GLN A 311 10.68 -3.69 -1.35
C GLN A 311 12.14 -3.54 -0.89
N ARG A 312 12.46 -2.50 -0.12
CA ARG A 312 13.80 -2.28 0.46
C ARG A 312 14.10 -3.25 1.59
N ALA A 313 13.12 -3.59 2.41
CA ALA A 313 13.25 -4.58 3.47
C ALA A 313 13.56 -5.97 2.88
N ASP A 314 12.85 -6.38 1.84
CA ASP A 314 13.10 -7.62 1.12
C ASP A 314 14.50 -7.66 0.49
N LEU A 315 14.93 -6.58 -0.16
CA LEU A 315 16.28 -6.46 -0.69
C LEU A 315 17.34 -6.51 0.41
N GLY A 316 17.10 -5.90 1.56
CA GLY A 316 17.98 -5.97 2.73
C GLY A 316 18.11 -7.39 3.27
N ALA A 317 17.00 -8.12 3.39
CA ALA A 317 17.00 -9.52 3.81
C ALA A 317 17.78 -10.40 2.83
N VAL A 318 17.59 -10.18 1.52
CA VAL A 318 18.30 -10.92 0.48
C VAL A 318 19.80 -10.58 0.46
N GLN A 319 20.18 -9.32 0.66
CA GLN A 319 21.59 -8.92 0.82
C GLN A 319 22.26 -9.62 1.99
N ASN A 320 21.59 -9.68 3.14
CA ASN A 320 22.11 -10.40 4.32
C ASN A 320 22.29 -11.89 4.00
N ARG A 321 21.32 -12.50 3.33
CA ARG A 321 21.40 -13.91 2.91
C ARG A 321 22.55 -14.14 1.93
N PHE A 322 22.73 -13.29 0.92
CA PHE A 322 23.88 -13.37 0.01
C PHE A 322 25.20 -13.23 0.76
N SER A 323 25.34 -12.27 1.67
CA SER A 323 26.56 -12.07 2.45
C SER A 323 26.93 -13.33 3.24
N HIS A 324 25.97 -13.90 3.96
CA HIS A 324 26.18 -15.14 4.71
C HIS A 324 26.53 -16.33 3.80
N THR A 325 25.81 -16.48 2.68
CA THR A 325 26.09 -17.57 1.74
C THR A 325 27.47 -17.41 1.09
N ILE A 326 27.87 -16.19 0.72
CA ILE A 326 29.20 -15.91 0.16
C ILE A 326 30.29 -16.24 1.18
N SER A 327 30.20 -15.76 2.42
CA SER A 327 31.20 -16.08 3.46
C SER A 327 31.32 -17.58 3.71
N ASN A 328 30.19 -18.29 3.77
CA ASN A 328 30.19 -19.73 3.93
C ASN A 328 30.82 -20.43 2.70
N LEU A 329 30.45 -20.03 1.49
CA LEU A 329 30.94 -20.65 0.26
C LEU A 329 32.44 -20.38 0.06
N SER A 330 32.94 -19.21 0.44
CA SER A 330 34.38 -18.92 0.46
C SER A 330 35.14 -19.87 1.40
N ASN A 331 34.62 -20.10 2.61
CA ASN A 331 35.21 -21.07 3.54
C ASN A 331 35.16 -22.50 2.99
N VAL A 332 34.04 -22.90 2.37
CA VAL A 332 33.91 -24.22 1.74
C VAL A 332 34.89 -24.35 0.58
N ALA A 333 35.01 -23.34 -0.28
CA ALA A 333 35.93 -23.33 -1.41
C ALA A 333 37.40 -23.42 -0.97
N GLU A 334 37.79 -22.72 0.10
CA GLU A 334 39.12 -22.82 0.69
C GLU A 334 39.40 -24.23 1.22
N ASN A 335 38.48 -24.81 1.98
CA ASN A 335 38.61 -26.18 2.52
C ASN A 335 38.64 -27.25 1.42
N VAL A 336 37.83 -27.10 0.37
CA VAL A 336 37.81 -28.00 -0.79
C VAL A 336 39.11 -27.86 -1.57
N SER A 337 39.61 -26.64 -1.80
CA SER A 337 40.89 -26.40 -2.45
C SER A 337 42.05 -27.02 -1.67
N ALA A 338 42.11 -26.83 -0.35
CA ALA A 338 43.13 -27.44 0.52
C ALA A 338 43.03 -28.99 0.53
N SER A 339 41.82 -29.54 0.47
CA SER A 339 41.61 -30.99 0.39
C SER A 339 42.02 -31.55 -0.97
N ARG A 340 41.75 -30.82 -2.05
CA ARG A 340 42.19 -31.17 -3.40
C ARG A 340 43.72 -31.11 -3.52
N SER A 341 44.36 -30.07 -2.97
CA SER A 341 45.82 -29.95 -2.90
C SER A 341 46.46 -31.16 -2.20
N ARG A 342 45.90 -31.64 -1.07
CA ARG A 342 46.40 -32.86 -0.40
C ARG A 342 46.30 -34.14 -1.23
N ILE A 343 45.45 -34.19 -2.25
CA ILE A 343 45.22 -35.38 -3.08
C ILE A 343 45.97 -35.27 -4.41
N GLU A 344 45.91 -34.10 -5.06
CA GLU A 344 46.50 -33.88 -6.39
C GLU A 344 47.94 -33.36 -6.33
N ASP A 345 48.29 -32.53 -5.33
CA ASP A 345 49.63 -31.98 -5.24
C ASP A 345 50.58 -33.03 -4.64
N THR A 346 51.79 -33.08 -5.19
CA THR A 346 52.84 -33.97 -4.70
C THR A 346 53.66 -33.26 -3.63
N ASP A 347 54.02 -33.98 -2.58
CA ASP A 347 54.99 -33.48 -1.60
C ASP A 347 56.37 -33.43 -2.27
N PHE A 348 56.81 -32.21 -2.61
CA PHE A 348 58.08 -31.95 -3.27
C PHE A 348 59.27 -32.58 -2.53
N ALA A 349 59.22 -32.69 -1.20
CA ALA A 349 60.31 -33.29 -0.43
C ALA A 349 60.42 -34.80 -0.70
N SER A 350 59.28 -35.52 -0.68
CA SER A 350 59.23 -36.96 -0.96
C SER A 350 59.51 -37.27 -2.43
N GLU A 351 58.94 -36.48 -3.35
CA GLU A 351 59.12 -36.68 -4.78
C GLU A 351 60.56 -36.41 -5.21
N THR A 352 61.20 -35.35 -4.69
CA THR A 352 62.62 -35.08 -4.98
C THR A 352 63.53 -36.18 -4.44
N ALA A 353 63.27 -36.68 -3.23
CA ALA A 353 64.03 -37.80 -2.67
C ALA A 353 63.89 -39.08 -3.53
N THR A 354 62.68 -39.36 -4.01
CA THR A 354 62.40 -40.49 -4.90
C THR A 354 63.05 -40.30 -6.27
N MET A 355 62.99 -39.10 -6.84
CA MET A 355 63.66 -38.75 -8.10
C MET A 355 65.17 -38.93 -7.98
N THR A 356 65.80 -38.39 -6.93
CA THR A 356 67.23 -38.54 -6.69
C THR A 356 67.61 -40.01 -6.46
N LYS A 357 66.83 -40.77 -5.68
CA LYS A 357 67.03 -42.22 -5.51
C LYS A 357 66.96 -42.95 -6.85
N ASN A 358 65.98 -42.63 -7.69
CA ASN A 358 65.80 -43.25 -9.00
C ASN A 358 66.94 -42.86 -9.97
N GLN A 359 67.42 -41.62 -9.93
CA GLN A 359 68.59 -41.18 -10.70
C GLN A 359 69.87 -41.92 -10.26
N ILE A 360 70.08 -42.09 -8.95
CA ILE A 360 71.21 -42.86 -8.41
C ILE A 360 71.08 -44.34 -8.80
N LEU A 361 69.88 -44.93 -8.71
CA LEU A 361 69.63 -46.32 -9.15
C LEU A 361 69.84 -46.50 -10.65
N GLN A 362 69.47 -45.53 -11.48
CA GLN A 362 69.73 -45.58 -12.93
C GLN A 362 71.25 -45.47 -13.23
N GLN A 363 71.97 -44.60 -12.52
CA GLN A 363 73.43 -44.50 -12.64
C GLN A 363 74.15 -45.75 -12.12
N ALA A 364 73.72 -46.30 -10.99
CA ALA A 364 74.25 -47.54 -10.43
C ALA A 364 73.90 -48.74 -11.32
N GLY A 365 72.68 -48.82 -11.83
CA GLY A 365 72.22 -49.87 -12.74
C GLY A 365 73.01 -49.88 -14.05
N THR A 366 73.27 -48.70 -14.65
CA THR A 366 74.13 -48.60 -15.84
C THR A 366 75.59 -48.99 -15.54
N THR A 367 76.11 -48.65 -14.36
CA THR A 367 77.47 -49.02 -13.93
C THR A 367 77.60 -50.53 -13.65
N ILE A 368 76.60 -51.13 -12.98
CA ILE A 368 76.54 -52.57 -12.70
C ILE A 368 76.33 -53.35 -13.99
N LEU A 369 75.49 -52.87 -14.92
CA LEU A 369 75.35 -53.46 -16.26
C LEU A 369 76.65 -53.38 -17.05
N ALA A 370 77.37 -52.25 -17.00
CA ALA A 370 78.67 -52.10 -17.65
C ALA A 370 79.71 -53.08 -17.06
N GLN A 371 79.75 -53.24 -15.73
CA GLN A 371 80.65 -54.17 -15.05
C GLN A 371 80.26 -55.64 -15.28
N SER A 372 78.96 -55.95 -15.29
CA SER A 372 78.43 -57.28 -15.58
C SER A 372 78.59 -57.67 -17.05
N ASN A 373 78.73 -56.71 -17.97
CA ASN A 373 79.10 -56.98 -19.37
C ASN A 373 80.61 -57.23 -19.55
N GLN A 374 81.45 -56.72 -18.65
CA GLN A 374 82.90 -56.96 -18.65
C GLN A 374 83.27 -58.31 -18.03
N LEU A 375 82.50 -58.81 -17.06
CA LEU A 375 82.76 -60.08 -16.37
C LEU A 375 82.80 -61.31 -17.31
N PRO A 376 81.87 -61.47 -18.28
CA PRO A 376 81.94 -62.49 -19.31
C PRO A 376 83.16 -62.32 -20.24
N GLN A 377 83.54 -61.08 -20.57
CA GLN A 377 84.72 -60.80 -21.40
C GLN A 377 86.03 -61.15 -20.67
N ALA A 378 86.11 -60.91 -19.36
CA ALA A 378 87.23 -61.35 -18.52
C ALA A 378 87.30 -62.87 -18.39
N ALA A 379 86.15 -63.56 -18.32
CA ALA A 379 86.11 -65.02 -18.32
C ALA A 379 86.56 -65.63 -19.67
N LEU A 380 86.21 -64.99 -20.79
CA LEU A 380 86.71 -65.34 -22.12
C LEU A 380 88.23 -65.12 -22.26
N SER A 381 88.78 -64.10 -21.59
CA SER A 381 90.23 -63.86 -21.54
C SER A 381 91.00 -64.91 -20.72
N LEU A 382 90.35 -65.66 -19.83
CA LEU A 382 90.97 -66.76 -19.07
C LEU A 382 90.90 -68.11 -19.79
N LEU A 383 90.08 -68.23 -20.83
CA LEU A 383 89.86 -69.46 -21.58
C LEU A 383 90.58 -69.49 -22.95
N GLY A 384 91.25 -68.38 -23.32
CA GLY A 384 91.95 -68.18 -24.59
C GLY A 384 93.45 -68.11 -24.44
#